data_AF-A0A7C3KX92-F1
#
_entry.id   AF-A0A7C3KX92-F1
#
_cell.length_a   1.000
_cell.length_b   1.000
_cell.length_c   1.000
_cell.angle_alpha   90.00
_cell.angle_beta   90.00
_cell.angle_gamma   90.00
#
_symmetry.space_group_name_H-M   'P 1'
#
loop_
_entity.id
_entity.type
_entity.pdbx_description
1 polymer ?
#
loop_
_entity_poly.entity_id
_entity_poly.type
_entity_poly.pdbx_seq_one_letter_code
_entity_poly.pdbx_strand_id
1 'polypeptide(L)' 'MNHLPELAPPPTPQIRRALRLLAVLAACTLAGRTAPAAGRPNIVVILSDDMGFSDLGCYGGEIRTPNLDALAAGG' A
#
# COMPACT_ATOMS: atom_id res chain seq x y z
N MET A 1 6.21 60.54 14.24
CA MET A 1 5.88 59.23 14.82
C MET A 1 5.79 58.22 13.69
N ASN A 2 6.80 57.36 13.50
CA ASN A 2 6.68 56.13 12.71
C ASN A 2 7.63 55.13 13.38
N HIS A 3 7.09 54.39 14.35
CA HIS A 3 7.76 53.25 14.95
C HIS A 3 7.82 52.14 13.90
N LEU A 4 8.94 52.01 13.20
CA LEU A 4 9.21 50.81 12.41
C LEU A 4 9.27 49.63 13.39
N PRO A 5 8.53 48.54 13.15
CA PRO A 5 8.58 47.36 14.00
C PRO A 5 9.98 46.75 13.86
N GLU A 6 10.66 46.61 15.00
CA GLU A 6 11.96 45.97 15.10
C GLU A 6 11.87 44.54 14.57
N LEU A 7 12.50 44.30 13.42
CA LEU A 7 12.56 42.99 12.79
C LEU A 7 13.27 42.05 13.77
N ALA A 8 12.51 41.10 14.31
CA ALA A 8 12.97 40.18 15.34
C ALA A 8 14.37 39.60 15.01
N PRO A 9 15.27 39.51 16.02
CA PRO A 9 16.64 39.10 15.79
C PRO A 9 16.70 37.70 15.14
N PRO A 10 17.63 37.47 14.20
CA PRO A 10 17.73 36.20 13.51
C PRO A 10 17.95 35.08 14.54
N PRO A 11 17.29 33.92 14.37
CA PRO A 11 17.38 32.83 15.33
C PRO A 11 18.84 32.42 15.51
N THR A 12 19.25 32.33 16.78
CA THR A 12 20.61 32.00 17.21
C THR A 12 21.03 30.62 16.67
N PRO A 13 22.34 30.36 16.50
CA PRO A 13 22.83 29.11 15.90
C PRO A 13 22.37 27.84 16.63
N GLN A 14 22.01 27.94 17.91
CA GLN A 14 21.45 26.84 18.70
C GLN A 14 20.01 26.47 18.26
N ILE A 15 19.17 27.46 17.98
CA ILE A 15 17.79 27.26 17.48
C ILE A 15 17.81 26.61 16.08
N ARG A 16 18.75 27.02 15.22
CA ARG A 16 18.91 26.45 13.88
C ARG A 16 19.33 24.97 13.92
N ARG A 17 20.15 24.58 14.89
CA ARG A 17 20.55 23.18 15.12
C ARG A 17 19.39 22.34 15.65
N ALA A 18 18.62 22.88 16.60
CA ALA A 18 17.43 22.23 17.13
C ALA A 18 16.36 22.00 16.04
N LEU A 19 16.12 22.98 15.17
CA LEU A 19 15.18 22.85 14.05
C LEU A 19 15.62 21.76 13.05
N ARG A 20 16.92 21.66 12.77
CA ARG A 20 17.47 20.62 11.89
C ARG A 20 17.34 19.23 12.51
N LEU A 21 17.65 19.08 13.79
CA LEU A 21 17.47 17.82 14.53
C LEU A 21 16.01 17.38 14.55
N LEU A 22 15.09 18.32 14.81
CA LEU A 22 13.65 18.05 14.80
C LEU A 22 13.17 17.64 13.40
N ALA A 23 13.67 18.29 12.35
CA ALA A 23 13.36 17.94 10.97
C ALA A 23 13.87 16.55 10.58
N VAL A 24 15.09 16.18 11.01
CA VAL A 24 15.64 14.83 10.79
C VAL A 24 14.82 13.78 11.55
N LEU A 25 14.45 14.06 12.80
CA LEU A 25 13.65 13.14 13.61
C LEU A 25 12.25 12.92 13.01
N ALA A 26 11.60 13.99 12.54
CA ALA A 26 10.31 13.93 11.86
C ALA A 26 10.37 13.20 10.50
N ALA A 27 11.49 13.32 9.77
CA ALA A 27 11.71 12.56 8.54
C ALA A 27 11.89 11.06 8.83
N CYS A 28 12.61 10.70 9.90
CA CYS A 28 12.79 9.31 10.32
C CYS A 28 11.47 8.64 10.73
N THR A 29 10.56 9.36 11.38
CA THR A 29 9.25 8.78 11.76
C THR A 29 8.31 8.59 10.56
N LEU A 30 8.46 9.40 9.51
CA LEU A 30 7.67 9.25 8.28
C LEU A 30 8.18 8.10 7.39
N ALA A 31 9.49 7.85 7.38
CA ALA A 31 10.12 6.78 6.61
C ALA A 31 9.83 5.37 7.16
N GLY A 32 9.45 5.26 8.43
CA GLY A 32 9.13 3.99 9.10
C GLY A 32 7.71 3.46 8.84
N ARG A 33 6.91 4.10 7.97
CA ARG A 33 5.61 3.56 7.56
C ARG A 33 5.84 2.29 6.75
N THR A 34 5.73 1.14 7.41
CA THR A 34 5.72 -0.17 6.78
C THR A 34 4.62 -0.18 5.72
N ALA A 35 5.01 -0.38 4.46
CA ALA A 35 4.06 -0.72 3.41
C ALA A 35 3.28 -1.98 3.87
N PRO A 36 1.99 -2.12 3.52
CA PRO A 36 1.32 -3.41 3.65
C PRO A 36 2.22 -4.47 3.03
N ALA A 37 2.40 -5.61 3.69
CA ALA A 37 3.38 -6.62 3.34
C ALA A 37 3.22 -7.06 1.88
N ALA A 38 3.87 -6.35 0.97
CA ALA A 38 3.89 -6.64 -0.44
C ALA A 38 4.56 -8.01 -0.57
N GLY A 39 3.78 -9.01 -0.98
CA GLY A 39 4.25 -10.39 -1.09
C GLY A 39 3.60 -11.40 -0.15
N ARG A 40 2.59 -11.04 0.66
CA ARG A 40 1.76 -12.03 1.39
C ARG A 40 0.39 -12.16 0.71
N PRO A 41 0.25 -13.03 -0.31
CA PRO A 41 -1.04 -13.20 -1.00
C PRO A 41 -2.07 -13.84 -0.06
N ASN A 42 -3.34 -13.49 -0.25
CA ASN A 42 -4.44 -14.27 0.31
C ASN A 42 -4.59 -15.54 -0.53
N ILE A 43 -4.54 -16.71 0.12
CA ILE A 43 -4.72 -18.00 -0.56
C ILE A 43 -6.12 -18.50 -0.26
N VAL A 44 -6.90 -18.75 -1.31
CA VAL A 44 -8.24 -19.34 -1.23
C VAL A 44 -8.20 -20.67 -1.98
N VAL A 45 -8.50 -21.77 -1.29
CA VAL A 45 -8.61 -23.10 -1.89
C VAL A 45 -10.07 -23.44 -2.03
N ILE A 46 -10.52 -23.68 -3.26
CA ILE A 46 -11.87 -24.12 -3.56
C ILE A 46 -11.77 -25.59 -3.97
N LEU A 47 -12.41 -26.46 -3.18
CA LEU A 47 -12.51 -27.89 -3.46
C LEU A 47 -13.94 -28.19 -3.89
N SER A 48 -14.07 -28.81 -5.07
CA SER A 48 -15.32 -29.44 -5.49
C SER A 48 -15.15 -30.94 -5.43
N ASP A 49 -16.08 -31.63 -4.78
CA ASP A 49 -16.12 -33.08 -4.75
C ASP A 49 -16.76 -33.62 -6.04
N ASP A 50 -16.32 -34.80 -6.48
CA ASP A 50 -16.83 -35.54 -7.65
C ASP A 50 -16.96 -34.77 -8.98
N MET A 51 -16.29 -33.63 -9.13
CA MET A 51 -16.33 -32.84 -10.36
C MET A 51 -15.50 -33.51 -11.46
N GLY A 52 -16.17 -33.85 -12.56
CA GLY A 52 -15.54 -34.42 -13.74
C GLY A 52 -14.87 -33.35 -14.61
N PHE A 53 -13.90 -33.79 -15.42
CA PHE A 53 -13.22 -32.90 -16.38
C PHE A 53 -14.19 -32.27 -17.39
N SER A 54 -15.20 -33.03 -17.82
CA SER A 54 -16.24 -32.60 -18.76
C SER A 54 -17.26 -31.63 -18.17
N ASP A 55 -17.19 -31.32 -16.87
CA ASP A 55 -18.17 -30.46 -16.21
C ASP A 55 -17.81 -28.97 -16.33
N LEU A 56 -16.57 -28.64 -16.71
CA LEU A 56 -16.10 -27.27 -16.81
C LEU A 56 -16.14 -26.79 -18.27
N GLY A 57 -16.78 -25.64 -18.49
CA GLY A 57 -16.86 -24.99 -19.80
C GLY A 57 -15.49 -24.69 -20.41
N CYS A 58 -14.52 -24.26 -19.59
CA CYS A 58 -13.14 -24.02 -20.03
C CYS A 58 -12.40 -25.28 -20.54
N TYR A 59 -12.91 -26.48 -20.27
CA TYR A 59 -12.40 -27.75 -20.80
C TYR A 59 -13.27 -28.35 -21.92
N GLY A 60 -14.24 -27.57 -22.43
CA GLY A 60 -15.17 -28.02 -23.48
C GLY A 60 -16.42 -28.73 -22.94
N GLY A 61 -16.70 -28.60 -21.64
CA GLY A 61 -17.92 -29.08 -21.03
C GLY A 61 -19.17 -28.31 -21.48
N GLU A 62 -20.33 -28.97 -21.43
CA GLU A 62 -21.62 -28.37 -21.82
C GLU A 62 -22.25 -27.51 -20.71
N ILE A 63 -21.78 -27.68 -19.46
CA ILE A 63 -22.26 -26.93 -18.31
C ILE A 63 -21.67 -25.52 -18.34
N ARG A 64 -22.54 -24.50 -18.21
CA ARG A 64 -22.10 -23.11 -18.15
C ARG A 64 -21.49 -22.79 -16.80
N THR A 65 -20.17 -22.60 -16.75
CA THR A 65 -19.39 -22.30 -15.54
C THR A 65 -18.69 -20.94 -15.60
N PRO A 66 -19.42 -19.82 -15.86
CA PRO A 66 -18.81 -18.55 -16.28
C PRO A 66 -17.78 -17.97 -15.30
N ASN A 67 -17.95 -18.20 -13.99
CA ASN A 67 -17.00 -17.73 -12.98
C ASN A 67 -15.70 -18.55 -12.97
N LEU A 68 -15.80 -19.88 -13.14
CA LEU A 68 -14.63 -20.75 -13.23
C LEU A 68 -13.92 -20.60 -14.57
N ASP A 69 -14.68 -20.36 -15.65
CA ASP A 69 -14.14 -20.08 -16.98
C ASP A 69 -13.34 -18.77 -16.97
N ALA A 70 -13.86 -17.72 -16.32
CA ALA A 70 -13.16 -16.46 -16.15
C ALA A 70 -11.91 -16.59 -15.27
N LEU A 71 -11.96 -17.38 -14.19
CA LEU A 71 -10.80 -17.69 -13.35
C LEU A 71 -9.71 -18.41 -14.17
N ALA A 72 -10.07 -19.43 -14.94
CA ALA A 72 -9.13 -20.17 -15.78
C ALA A 72 -8.49 -19.29 -16.87
N ALA A 73 -9.26 -18.36 -17.46
CA ALA A 73 -8.73 -17.39 -18.42
C ALA A 73 -7.80 -16.33 -17.76
N GLY A 74 -8.00 -16.06 -16.47
CA GLY A 74 -7.23 -15.10 -15.68
C GLY A 74 -5.90 -15.61 -15.13
N GLY A 75 -5.72 -16.94 -15.06
CA GLY A 75 -4.52 -17.60 -14.55
C GLY A 75 -4.59 -17.95 -13.07
#